data_AF-A0A2V5TIB3-F1
#
_entry.id   AF-A0A2V5TIB3-F1
#
_cell.length_a   1.000
_cell.length_b   1.000
_cell.length_c   1.000
_cell.angle_alpha   90.00
_cell.angle_beta   90.00
_cell.angle_gamma   90.00
#
_symmetry.space_group_name_H-M   'P 1'
#
loop_
_entity.id
_entity.type
_entity.pdbx_description
1 polymer ?
#
loop_
_entity_poly.entity_id
_entity_poly.type
_entity_poly.pdbx_seq_one_letter_code
_entity_poly.pdbx_strand_id
1 'polypeptide(L)' 'MSTNPKHKKLIAVLREAREFLARPDNDFAWSSWDDAAAALREIDGFISRIEVGDMPERSAIELLFLPTGPIQEVSVSSG' A
#
# COMPACT_ATOMS: atom_id res chain seq x y z
N MET A 1 -0.19 -3.77 -24.30
CA MET A 1 -1.53 -3.92 -23.70
C MET A 1 -1.93 -2.59 -23.09
N SER A 2 -3.12 -2.06 -23.39
CA SER A 2 -3.59 -0.80 -22.79
C SER A 2 -4.08 -1.10 -21.37
N THR A 3 -3.41 -0.57 -20.35
CA THR A 3 -3.76 -0.78 -18.93
C THR A 3 -5.19 -0.32 -18.67
N ASN A 4 -6.04 -1.21 -18.14
CA ASN A 4 -7.45 -0.95 -17.83
C ASN A 4 -7.61 0.35 -17.00
N PRO A 5 -8.52 1.28 -17.33
CA PRO A 5 -8.72 2.52 -16.58
C PRO A 5 -8.94 2.33 -15.06
N LYS A 6 -9.57 1.22 -14.65
CA LYS A 6 -9.72 0.88 -13.22
C LYS A 6 -8.38 0.53 -12.57
N HIS A 7 -7.51 -0.19 -13.29
CA HIS A 7 -6.16 -0.52 -12.79
C HIS A 7 -5.33 0.76 -12.62
N LYS A 8 -5.45 1.73 -13.54
CA LYS A 8 -4.78 3.04 -13.40
C LYS A 8 -5.21 3.78 -12.14
N LYS A 9 -6.51 3.77 -11.81
CA LYS A 9 -7.03 4.39 -10.58
C LYS A 9 -6.51 3.68 -9.33
N LEU A 10 -6.51 2.35 -9.31
CA LEU A 10 -5.98 1.57 -8.20
C LEU A 10 -4.47 1.82 -7.99
N ILE A 11 -3.69 1.81 -9.08
CA ILE A 11 -2.27 2.16 -9.03
C ILE A 11 -2.08 3.57 -8.47
N ALA A 12 -2.90 4.54 -8.87
CA ALA A 12 -2.81 5.90 -8.34
C ALA A 12 -3.02 5.96 -6.82
N VAL A 13 -4.04 5.27 -6.29
CA VAL A 13 -4.28 5.17 -4.85
C VAL A 13 -3.13 4.47 -4.12
N LEU A 14 -2.58 3.40 -4.70
CA LEU A 14 -1.42 2.70 -4.11
C LEU A 14 -0.16 3.59 -4.09
N ARG A 15 0.07 4.38 -5.15
CA ARG A 15 1.19 5.32 -5.21
C ARG A 15 1.04 6.44 -4.18
N GLU A 16 -0.17 6.97 -4.01
CA GLU A 16 -0.45 7.96 -2.97
C GLU A 16 -0.23 7.37 -1.57
N ALA A 17 -0.76 6.18 -1.29
CA ALA A 17 -0.51 5.49 -0.01
C ALA A 17 1.00 5.27 0.24
N ARG A 18 1.75 4.87 -0.80
CA ARG A 18 3.21 4.73 -0.75
C ARG A 18 3.91 6.04 -0.39
N GLU A 19 3.50 7.17 -0.96
CA GLU A 19 4.05 8.49 -0.65
C GLU A 19 3.80 8.88 0.82
N PHE A 20 2.61 8.59 1.35
CA PHE A 20 2.32 8.78 2.76
C PHE A 20 3.17 7.89 3.66
N LEU A 21 3.33 6.61 3.32
CA LEU A 21 4.16 5.65 4.07
C LEU A 21 5.65 5.98 4.04
N ALA A 22 6.12 6.67 3.00
CA ALA A 22 7.52 7.07 2.83
C ALA A 22 7.93 8.31 3.66
N ARG A 23 7.01 8.93 4.41
CA ARG A 23 7.34 10.09 5.25
C ARG A 23 8.34 9.69 6.33
N PRO A 24 9.40 10.50 6.56
CA PRO A 24 10.50 10.14 7.45
C PRO A 24 10.09 9.99 8.92
N ASP A 25 8.98 10.62 9.31
CA ASP A 25 8.51 10.66 10.71
C ASP A 25 7.40 9.63 11.01
N ASN A 26 7.11 8.71 10.08
CA ASN A 26 6.15 7.65 10.34
C ASN A 26 6.68 6.67 11.39
N ASP A 27 5.85 6.34 12.37
CA ASP A 27 6.10 5.34 13.39
C ASP A 27 5.45 4.00 13.01
N PHE A 28 6.30 2.97 12.89
CA PHE A 28 5.91 1.60 12.54
C PHE A 28 5.91 0.64 13.74
N ALA A 29 6.25 1.10 14.96
CA ALA A 29 6.48 0.26 16.13
C ALA A 29 5.27 -0.61 16.55
N TRP A 30 4.05 -0.19 16.20
CA TRP A 30 2.80 -0.93 16.45
C TRP A 30 2.04 -1.26 15.17
N SER A 31 2.76 -1.38 14.06
CA SER A 31 2.19 -1.76 12.78
C SER A 31 2.54 -3.19 12.39
N SER A 32 1.77 -3.74 11.45
CA SER A 32 2.02 -5.03 10.81
C SER A 32 3.32 -5.04 9.98
N TRP A 33 3.93 -3.89 9.73
CA TRP A 33 5.23 -3.77 9.06
C TRP A 33 6.34 -3.50 10.08
N ASP A 34 7.46 -4.19 9.91
CA ASP A 34 8.65 -3.98 10.76
C ASP A 34 9.22 -2.56 10.59
N ASP A 35 9.17 -2.02 9.38
CA ASP A 35 9.69 -0.70 9.04
C ASP A 35 9.05 -0.13 7.77
N ALA A 36 9.39 1.13 7.47
CA ALA A 36 8.97 1.80 6.23
C ALA A 36 9.40 1.01 4.98
N ALA A 37 10.58 0.39 4.99
CA ALA A 37 11.07 -0.34 3.83
C ALA A 37 10.21 -1.58 3.53
N ALA A 38 9.70 -2.28 4.54
CA ALA A 38 8.77 -3.39 4.41
C ALA A 38 7.44 -2.93 3.80
N ALA A 39 6.88 -1.84 4.31
CA ALA A 39 5.65 -1.25 3.78
C ALA A 39 5.81 -0.86 2.30
N LEU A 40 6.89 -0.14 1.97
CA LEU A 40 7.15 0.30 0.60
C LEU A 40 7.36 -0.88 -0.36
N ARG A 41 8.07 -1.94 0.07
CA ARG A 41 8.26 -3.16 -0.74
C ARG A 41 6.93 -3.84 -1.05
N GLU A 42 6.02 -3.93 -0.09
CA GLU A 42 4.72 -4.56 -0.30
C GLU A 42 3.86 -3.74 -1.29
N ILE A 43 3.77 -2.42 -1.10
CA ILE A 43 3.02 -1.55 -2.01
C ILE A 43 3.62 -1.55 -3.43
N ASP A 44 4.94 -1.49 -3.56
CA ASP A 44 5.65 -1.58 -4.85
C ASP A 44 5.42 -2.94 -5.53
N GLY A 45 5.31 -4.01 -4.74
CA GLY A 45 4.93 -5.34 -5.22
C GLY A 45 3.53 -5.36 -5.84
N PHE A 46 2.54 -4.78 -5.17
CA PHE A 46 1.18 -4.68 -5.72
C PHE A 46 1.12 -3.84 -6.99
N ILE A 47 1.77 -2.67 -7.00
CA ILE A 47 1.82 -1.80 -8.18
C ILE A 47 2.43 -2.55 -9.37
N SER A 48 3.59 -3.19 -9.17
CA SER A 48 4.31 -3.90 -10.24
C SER A 48 3.47 -5.03 -10.84
N ARG A 49 2.75 -5.80 -10.01
CA ARG A 49 1.84 -6.86 -10.47
C ARG A 49 0.70 -6.29 -11.32
N ILE A 50 0.03 -5.24 -10.84
CA ILE A 50 -1.09 -4.61 -11.57
C ILE A 50 -0.62 -4.00 -12.91
N GLU A 51 0.59 -3.44 -12.95
CA GLU A 51 1.18 -2.86 -14.17
C GLU A 51 1.41 -3.90 -15.28
N VAL A 52 1.80 -5.12 -14.92
CA VAL A 52 1.95 -6.24 -15.88
C VAL A 52 0.65 -7.01 -16.14
N GLY A 53 -0.46 -6.56 -15.56
CA GLY A 53 -1.79 -7.17 -15.75
C GLY A 53 -2.09 -8.36 -14.86
N ASP A 54 -1.21 -8.66 -13.89
CA ASP A 54 -1.46 -9.66 -12.84
C ASP A 54 -2.19 -8.98 -11.68
N MET A 55 -3.51 -9.16 -11.60
CA MET A 55 -4.31 -8.56 -10.53
C MET A 55 -4.15 -9.38 -9.24
N PRO A 56 -3.65 -8.79 -8.14
CA PRO A 56 -3.64 -9.44 -6.84
C PRO A 56 -5.06 -9.84 -6.39
N GLU A 57 -5.15 -10.81 -5.48
CA GLU A 57 -6.44 -11.09 -4.84
C GLU A 57 -6.98 -9.82 -4.18
N ARG A 58 -8.29 -9.60 -4.33
CA ARG A 58 -8.95 -8.42 -3.79
C ARG A 58 -8.74 -8.28 -2.29
N SER A 59 -8.81 -9.40 -1.56
CA SER A 59 -8.56 -9.50 -0.12
C SER A 59 -7.18 -8.97 0.27
N ALA A 60 -6.15 -9.24 -0.53
CA ALA A 60 -4.79 -8.77 -0.26
C ALA A 60 -4.69 -7.24 -0.31
N ILE A 61 -5.40 -6.59 -1.23
CA ILE A 61 -5.46 -5.12 -1.30
C ILE A 61 -6.37 -4.57 -0.21
N GLU A 62 -7.53 -5.20 0.04
CA GLU A 62 -8.45 -4.75 1.10
C GLU A 62 -7.79 -4.74 2.48
N LEU A 63 -6.99 -5.77 2.80
CA LEU A 63 -6.28 -5.88 4.08
C LEU A 63 -5.46 -4.64 4.43
N LEU A 64 -4.83 -4.00 3.45
CA LEU A 64 -4.06 -2.76 3.64
C LEU A 64 -4.91 -1.63 4.26
N PHE A 65 -6.20 -1.58 3.91
CA PHE A 65 -7.12 -0.48 4.22
C PHE A 65 -8.23 -0.87 5.21
N LEU A 66 -8.20 -2.09 5.76
CA LEU A 66 -9.19 -2.51 6.76
C LEU A 66 -9.04 -1.70 8.06
N PRO A 67 -10.10 -1.63 8.88
CA PRO A 67 -9.95 -1.28 10.29
C PRO A 67 -8.89 -2.17 10.94
N THR A 68 -8.02 -1.57 11.74
CA THR A 68 -6.81 -2.17 12.32
C THR A 68 -5.90 -2.83 11.28
N GLY A 69 -5.97 -2.39 10.02
CA GLY A 69 -5.07 -2.81 8.96
C GLY A 69 -3.76 -2.01 8.99
N PRO A 70 -2.74 -2.47 8.24
CA PRO A 70 -1.39 -1.92 8.29
C PRO A 70 -1.31 -0.39 8.10
N ILE A 71 -2.08 0.17 7.16
CA ILE A 71 -2.09 1.62 6.91
C ILE A 71 -2.71 2.38 8.09
N GLN A 72 -3.78 1.84 8.70
CA GLN A 72 -4.39 2.50 9.86
C GLN A 72 -3.45 2.44 11.07
N GLU A 73 -2.76 1.33 11.30
CA GLU A 73 -1.83 1.16 12.42
C GLU A 73 -0.70 2.22 12.37
N VAL A 74 -0.12 2.43 11.19
CA VAL A 74 0.89 3.48 10.98
C VAL A 74 0.27 4.86 11.16
N SER A 75 -0.90 5.12 10.57
CA SER A 75 -1.58 6.43 10.68
C SER A 75 -1.89 6.82 12.12
N VAL A 76 -2.40 5.88 12.94
CA VAL A 76 -2.70 6.13 14.36
C VAL A 76 -1.46 6.51 15.15
N SER A 77 -0.31 5.92 14.80
CA SER A 77 0.96 6.16 15.49
C SER A 77 1.68 7.42 14.98
N SER A 78 1.40 7.85 13.75
CA SER A 78 2.17 8.89 13.05
C SER A 78 1.47 10.25 12.90
N GLY A 79 0.14 10.30 13.09
CA GLY A 79 -0.67 11.54 12.95
C GLY A 79 -1.22 11.74 11.55
#